data_AF-A0A533W0I7-F1
#
_entry.id   AF-A0A533W0I7-F1
#
_cell.length_a   1.000
_cell.length_b   1.000
_cell.length_c   1.000
_cell.angle_alpha   90.00
_cell.angle_beta   90.00
_cell.angle_gamma   90.00
#
_symmetry.space_group_name_H-M   'P 1'
#
loop_
_entity.id
_entity.type
_entity.pdbx_description
1 polymer ?
#
loop_
_entity_poly.entity_id
_entity_poly.type
_entity_poly.pdbx_seq_one_letter_code
_entity_poly.pdbx_strand_id
1 'polypeptide(L)' 'MRSVYVVPGLVLNLLGATFALQGAGVLPTTVMIGPTWIVIGLVIFLAGLGLDLAGARARPPMPQS' A
#
# COMPACT_ATOMS: atom_id res chain seq x y z
N MET A 1 5.91 6.13 -17.10
CA MET A 1 6.55 5.90 -15.78
C MET A 1 5.57 6.06 -14.62
N ARG A 2 4.68 7.06 -14.60
CA ARG A 2 3.68 7.27 -13.53
C ARG A 2 2.83 6.02 -13.19
N SER A 3 2.32 5.28 -14.19
CA SER A 3 1.53 4.07 -13.94
C SER A 3 2.31 2.91 -13.31
N VAL A 4 3.64 2.87 -13.48
CA VAL A 4 4.49 1.78 -12.95
C VAL A 4 4.60 1.85 -11.43
N TYR A 5 4.40 3.02 -10.83
CA TYR A 5 4.48 3.21 -9.36
C TYR A 5 3.12 3.34 -8.70
N VAL A 6 2.13 3.94 -9.38
CA VAL A 6 0.79 4.17 -8.82
C VAL A 6 0.00 2.86 -8.69
N VAL A 7 0.12 1.94 -9.65
CA VAL A 7 -0.62 0.67 -9.59
C VAL A 7 -0.10 -0.23 -8.45
N PRO A 8 1.22 -0.44 -8.29
CA PRO A 8 1.73 -1.20 -7.15
C PRO A 8 1.49 -0.54 -5.79
N GLY A 9 1.62 0.79 -5.70
CA GLY A 9 1.36 1.53 -4.46
C GLY A 9 -0.08 1.39 -4.00
N LEU A 10 -1.05 1.56 -4.92
CA LEU A 10 -2.46 1.33 -4.65
C LEU A 10 -2.75 -0.10 -4.18
N VAL A 11 -2.16 -1.11 -4.84
CA VAL A 11 -2.35 -2.51 -4.46
C VAL A 11 -1.82 -2.75 -3.05
N LEU A 12 -0.61 -2.28 -2.73
CA LEU A 12 -0.02 -2.39 -1.39
C LEU A 12 -0.89 -1.70 -0.33
N ASN A 13 -1.41 -0.51 -0.62
CA ASN A 13 -2.30 0.19 0.31
C ASN A 13 -3.57 -0.62 0.59
N LEU A 14 -4.22 -1.15 -0.44
CA LEU A 14 -5.42 -1.97 -0.26
C LEU A 14 -5.12 -3.25 0.52
N LEU A 15 -4.00 -3.91 0.24
CA LEU A 15 -3.56 -5.13 0.92
C LEU A 15 -3.24 -4.86 2.40
N GLY A 16 -2.48 -3.81 2.66
CA GLY A 16 -2.10 -3.38 4.00
C GLY A 16 -3.31 -2.98 4.85
N ALA A 17 -4.22 -2.18 4.28
CA ALA A 17 -5.47 -1.82 4.94
C ALA A 17 -6.33 -3.06 5.26
N THR A 18 -6.44 -3.98 4.30
CA THR A 18 -7.20 -5.23 4.50
C THR A 18 -6.61 -6.08 5.62
N PHE A 19 -5.28 -6.22 5.68
CA PHE A 19 -4.62 -7.00 6.75
C PHE A 19 -4.77 -6.32 8.11
N ALA A 20 -4.65 -4.99 8.16
CA ALA A 20 -4.81 -4.24 9.40
C ALA A 20 -6.24 -4.33 9.94
N LEU A 21 -7.24 -4.17 9.06
CA LEU A 21 -8.65 -4.26 9.41
C LEU A 21 -9.06 -5.70 9.79
N GLN A 22 -8.52 -6.72 9.13
CA GLN A 22 -8.69 -8.11 9.54
C GLN A 22 -8.06 -8.37 10.92
N GLY A 23 -6.84 -7.88 11.15
CA GLY A 23 -6.14 -7.98 12.44
C GLY A 23 -6.91 -7.35 13.58
N ALA A 24 -7.58 -6.22 13.31
CA ALA A 24 -8.44 -5.50 14.24
C ALA A 24 -9.84 -6.12 14.43
N GLY A 25 -10.18 -7.17 13.68
CA GLY A 25 -11.50 -7.81 13.73
C GLY A 25 -12.62 -7.01 13.06
N VAL A 26 -12.29 -6.00 12.25
CA VAL A 26 -13.26 -5.20 11.49
C VAL A 26 -13.75 -5.92 10.24
N LEU A 27 -12.84 -6.67 9.58
CA LEU A 27 -13.17 -7.48 8.40
C LEU A 27 -13.28 -8.96 8.76
N PRO A 28 -14.21 -9.72 8.15
CA PRO A 28 -14.32 -11.16 8.36
C PRO A 28 -13.03 -11.88 7.97
N THR A 29 -12.48 -12.66 8.89
CA THR A 29 -11.31 -13.51 8.65
C THR A 29 -11.22 -14.60 9.72
N THR A 30 -10.54 -15.69 9.42
CA THR A 30 -10.27 -16.77 10.38
C THR A 30 -8.79 -16.90 10.74
N VAL A 31 -7.89 -16.39 9.89
CA VAL A 31 -6.43 -16.57 10.02
C VAL A 31 -5.73 -15.29 10.45
N MET A 32 -6.25 -14.14 10.02
CA MET A 32 -5.57 -12.85 10.16
C MET A 32 -6.08 -12.04 11.35
N ILE A 33 -6.18 -12.64 12.54
CA ILE A 33 -6.68 -11.97 13.76
C ILE A 33 -5.54 -11.67 14.74
N GLY A 34 -5.55 -10.47 15.32
CA GLY A 34 -4.70 -10.08 16.44
C GLY A 34 -3.61 -9.05 16.11
N PRO A 35 -2.85 -8.59 17.12
CA PRO A 35 -1.94 -7.45 17.01
C PRO A 35 -0.88 -7.60 15.92
N THR A 36 -0.38 -8.82 15.69
CA THR A 36 0.61 -9.11 14.66
C THR A 36 0.12 -8.70 13.27
N TRP A 37 -1.14 -9.01 12.93
CA TRP A 37 -1.70 -8.69 11.62
C TRP A 37 -2.00 -7.20 11.44
N ILE A 38 -2.31 -6.49 12.53
CA ILE A 38 -2.41 -5.03 12.55
C ILE A 38 -1.07 -4.40 12.18
N VAL A 39 0.01 -4.85 12.80
CA VAL A 39 1.37 -4.35 12.54
C VAL A 39 1.80 -4.66 11.10
N ILE A 40 1.60 -5.90 10.63
CA ILE A 40 1.92 -6.28 9.25
C ILE A 40 1.15 -5.41 8.26
N GLY A 41 -0.16 -5.28 8.44
CA GLY A 41 -0.99 -4.46 7.56
C GLY A 41 -0.56 -2.99 7.53
N LEU A 42 -0.24 -2.43 8.70
CA LEU A 42 0.27 -1.06 8.81
C LEU A 42 1.58 -0.87 8.06
N VAL A 43 2.55 -1.79 8.20
CA VAL A 43 3.84 -1.72 7.50
C VAL A 43 3.64 -1.78 5.99
N ILE A 44 2.80 -2.69 5.50
CA ILE A 44 2.50 -2.82 4.06
C ILE A 44 1.83 -1.55 3.53
N PHE A 45 0.88 -0.98 4.28
CA PHE A 45 0.20 0.26 3.92
C PHE A 45 1.18 1.44 3.83
N LEU A 46 2.07 1.59 4.82
CA LEU A 46 3.08 2.65 4.80
C LEU A 46 4.07 2.51 3.63
N ALA A 47 4.42 1.27 3.26
CA ALA A 47 5.25 1.02 2.09
C ALA A 47 4.56 1.42 0.78
N GLY A 48 3.26 1.10 0.64
CA GLY A 48 2.43 1.52 -0.50
C GLY A 48 2.35 3.04 -0.63
N LEU A 49 2.10 3.74 0.48
CA LEU A 49 2.12 5.22 0.52
C LEU A 49 3.48 5.78 0.10
N GLY A 50 4.59 5.17 0.55
CA GLY A 50 5.93 5.57 0.14
C GLY A 50 6.13 5.49 -1.37
N LEU A 51 5.66 4.41 -1.99
CA LEU A 51 5.68 4.22 -3.45
C LEU A 51 4.83 5.24 -4.19
N ASP A 52 3.62 5.52 -3.72
CA ASP A 52 2.74 6.52 -4.33
C ASP A 52 3.35 7.92 -4.27
N LEU A 53 3.95 8.28 -3.12
CA LEU A 53 4.64 9.55 -2.94
C LEU A 53 5.88 9.66 -3.84
N ALA A 54 6.65 8.59 -3.98
CA ALA A 54 7.79 8.55 -4.89
C ALA A 54 7.35 8.68 -6.37
N GLY A 55 6.29 7.97 -6.75
CA GLY A 55 5.69 8.05 -8.09
C GLY A 55 5.12 9.43 -8.42
N ALA A 56 4.50 10.09 -7.44
CA ALA A 56 3.98 11.45 -7.58
C ALA A 56 5.09 12.51 -7.74
N ARG A 57 6.26 12.28 -7.13
CA ARG A 57 7.44 13.15 -7.23
C ARG A 57 8.26 12.94 -8.49
N ALA A 58 8.03 11.86 -9.25
CA ALA A 58 8.74 11.59 -10.49
C ALA A 58 8.33 12.63 -11.56
N ARG A 59 9.26 13.52 -11.94
CA ARG A 59 9.05 14.51 -13.01
C ARG A 59 8.75 13.81 -14.35
N PRO A 60 7.88 14.37 -15.20
CA PRO A 60 7.66 13.84 -16.53
C PRO A 60 8.99 13.81 -17.31
N PRO A 61 9.22 12.79 -18.17
CA PRO A 61 10.37 12.77 -19.06
C PRO A 61 10.37 14.07 -19.88
N MET A 62 11.48 14.81 -19.82
CA MET A 62 11.66 16.00 -20.64
C MET A 62 11.52 15.58 -22.11
N PRO A 63 10.67 16.24 -22.92
CA PRO A 63 10.56 15.92 -24.33
C PRO A 63 11.95 16.06 -24.97
N GLN A 64 12.48 14.96 -25.50
CA GLN A 64 13.67 15.00 -26.33
C GLN A 64 13.23 15.60 -27.68
N SER A 65 13.47 16.90 -27.86
CA SER A 65 13.30 17.63 -29.12
C SER A 65 14.45 17.37 -30.06
#